data_AF-A0A1H0ES01-F1
#
_entry.id   AF-A0A1H0ES01-F1
#
_cell.length_a   1.000
_cell.length_b   1.000
_cell.length_c   1.000
_cell.angle_alpha   90.00
_cell.angle_beta   90.00
_cell.angle_gamma   90.00
#
_symmetry.space_group_name_H-M   'P 1'
#
loop_
_entity.id
_entity.type
_entity.pdbx_description
1 polymer ?
#
loop_
_entity_poly.entity_id
_entity_poly.type
_entity_poly.pdbx_seq_one_letter_code
_entity_poly.pdbx_strand_id
1 'polypeptide(L)'
;MKKSMFMIAGTVVFAPITLAACGNETENTTDENVQEETVQENNTVETNEEDSVSEIENLAEEHDLEVRVEESSGEAPEATLEELEEAFGLISSIIHVERLEFIESPQEGEVEESGEAEGHYAVHGADGEFTDPVLLVRFEYEMEDDVEEDVRHPPFRDITNGETEFTGPELIEWEESHLEVQSTGDRTIAEFYAEGEWHLSAEYEGAEVHLEEPDEWLADFPVSVLVGVEE
;
A
#
# COMPACT_ATOMS: atom_id res chain seq x y z
N MET A 1 -3.37 -38.15 -37.33
CA MET A 1 -2.23 -37.78 -38.22
C MET A 1 -2.05 -36.28 -38.06
N LYS A 2 -0.95 -35.64 -37.63
CA LYS A 2 0.48 -35.93 -37.41
C LYS A 2 0.91 -35.11 -36.15
N LYS A 3 1.51 -35.70 -35.12
CA LYS A 3 2.90 -35.48 -34.63
C LYS A 3 3.62 -34.18 -35.06
N SER A 4 4.09 -33.40 -34.07
CA SER A 4 5.51 -33.07 -33.74
C SER A 4 5.53 -31.73 -32.96
N MET A 5 5.88 -31.66 -31.66
CA MET A 5 7.20 -31.76 -30.99
C MET A 5 8.14 -30.59 -31.33
N PHE A 6 8.44 -29.75 -30.33
CA PHE A 6 9.80 -29.28 -30.02
C PHE A 6 9.89 -28.92 -28.51
N MET A 7 10.68 -29.72 -27.78
CA MET A 7 11.34 -29.35 -26.53
C MET A 7 12.52 -28.44 -26.87
N ILE A 8 12.77 -27.40 -26.08
CA ILE A 8 14.13 -26.97 -25.73
C ILE A 8 14.13 -26.59 -24.24
N ALA A 9 15.04 -27.23 -23.50
CA ALA A 9 15.35 -27.01 -22.10
C ALA A 9 16.34 -25.85 -21.94
N GLY A 10 16.29 -25.17 -20.79
CA GLY A 10 17.26 -24.14 -20.42
C GLY A 10 17.36 -23.99 -18.91
N THR A 11 17.98 -24.98 -18.25
CA THR A 11 18.37 -24.94 -16.84
C THR A 11 19.59 -24.02 -16.70
N VAL A 12 19.49 -22.95 -15.91
CA VAL A 12 20.69 -22.21 -15.47
C VAL A 12 20.92 -22.55 -14.00
N VAL A 13 21.99 -23.31 -13.80
CA VAL A 13 22.57 -23.65 -12.50
C VAL A 13 23.46 -22.48 -12.09
N PHE A 14 23.13 -21.79 -11.00
CA PHE A 14 24.11 -20.97 -10.29
C PHE A 14 24.61 -21.74 -9.08
N ALA A 15 25.93 -21.88 -9.02
CA ALA A 15 26.65 -22.69 -8.05
C ALA A 15 26.78 -21.99 -6.68
N PRO A 16 26.88 -22.76 -5.58
CA PRO A 16 27.07 -22.21 -4.24
C PRO A 16 28.47 -21.61 -4.08
N ILE A 17 28.53 -20.37 -3.56
CA ILE A 17 29.77 -19.77 -3.07
C ILE A 17 30.09 -20.42 -1.73
N THR A 18 31.00 -21.40 -1.75
CA THR A 18 31.64 -21.91 -0.54
C THR A 18 32.77 -20.95 -0.13
N LEU A 19 32.61 -20.27 1.00
CA LEU A 19 33.74 -19.66 1.73
C LEU A 19 34.41 -20.73 2.60
N ALA A 20 35.63 -21.11 2.23
CA ALA A 20 36.51 -21.91 3.07
C ALA A 20 37.91 -21.27 3.10
N ALA A 21 38.24 -20.66 4.24
CA ALA A 21 39.59 -20.48 4.79
C ALA A 21 39.39 -20.03 6.25
N CYS A 22 39.45 -20.87 7.28
CA CYS A 22 40.64 -21.50 7.88
C CYS A 22 41.80 -20.52 8.18
N GLY A 23 41.93 -20.17 9.47
CA GLY A 23 43.22 -20.22 10.17
C GLY A 23 43.79 -18.88 10.65
N ASN A 24 43.70 -18.61 11.96
CA ASN A 24 44.82 -18.99 12.83
C ASN A 24 44.40 -18.99 14.32
N GLU A 25 44.60 -20.12 14.98
CA GLU A 25 44.68 -20.22 16.43
C GLU A 25 46.15 -20.02 16.85
N THR A 26 46.33 -19.57 18.12
CA THR A 26 47.38 -20.01 19.07
C THR A 26 48.43 -18.97 19.56
N GLU A 27 48.41 -18.82 20.91
CA GLU A 27 49.49 -18.57 21.91
C GLU A 27 49.93 -17.14 22.32
N ASN A 28 49.30 -16.65 23.41
CA ASN A 28 49.81 -16.53 24.79
C ASN A 28 51.27 -16.10 25.04
N THR A 29 51.48 -14.98 25.77
CA THR A 29 52.27 -14.93 27.03
C THR A 29 52.22 -13.53 27.72
N THR A 30 51.72 -13.56 28.96
CA THR A 30 52.14 -12.88 30.22
C THR A 30 53.11 -11.68 30.21
N ASP A 31 52.76 -10.54 30.84
CA ASP A 31 53.10 -10.19 32.24
C ASP A 31 52.85 -8.69 32.60
N GLU A 32 52.18 -8.51 33.76
CA GLU A 32 52.30 -7.49 34.82
C GLU A 32 52.19 -5.95 34.60
N ASN A 33 51.01 -5.43 34.99
CA ASN A 33 50.71 -4.62 36.21
C ASN A 33 50.95 -3.08 36.29
N VAL A 34 49.94 -2.44 36.92
CA VAL A 34 49.83 -1.10 37.57
C VAL A 34 49.50 0.12 36.69
N GLN A 35 48.24 0.61 36.73
CA GLN A 35 47.83 1.80 37.52
C GLN A 35 46.31 2.03 37.50
N GLU A 36 45.74 2.33 38.67
CA GLU A 36 44.34 2.69 38.94
C GLU A 36 43.95 4.10 38.43
N GLU A 37 42.64 4.24 38.21
CA GLU A 37 41.84 5.47 38.15
C GLU A 37 42.05 6.45 36.98
N THR A 38 41.22 6.28 35.96
CA THR A 38 40.34 7.39 35.56
C THR A 38 39.00 6.79 35.13
N VAL A 39 37.99 6.90 36.00
CA VAL A 39 36.60 6.82 35.59
C VAL A 39 36.36 8.03 34.69
N GLN A 40 36.46 7.82 33.40
CA GLN A 40 35.84 8.67 32.42
C GLN A 40 34.84 7.78 31.70
N GLU A 41 33.58 7.87 32.13
CA GLU A 41 32.45 7.58 31.27
C GLU A 41 32.68 8.37 29.97
N ASN A 42 33.33 7.74 28.99
CA ASN A 42 32.88 7.91 27.63
C ASN A 42 31.54 7.18 27.59
N ASN A 43 30.48 7.90 27.97
CA ASN A 43 29.25 7.80 27.21
C ASN A 43 29.62 8.29 25.82
N THR A 44 30.24 7.41 25.03
CA THR A 44 29.89 7.35 23.64
C THR A 44 28.38 7.16 23.70
N VAL A 45 27.65 8.22 23.37
CA VAL A 45 26.35 8.01 22.76
C VAL A 45 26.70 7.21 21.52
N GLU A 46 26.71 5.89 21.66
CA GLU A 46 26.48 5.00 20.53
C GLU A 46 25.09 5.43 20.08
N THR A 47 25.10 6.26 19.05
CA THR A 47 23.89 6.68 18.36
C THR A 47 23.21 5.39 17.93
N ASN A 48 22.01 5.15 18.45
CA ASN A 48 21.13 4.05 18.04
C ASN A 48 20.80 4.08 16.52
N GLU A 49 21.27 5.08 15.79
CA GLU A 49 21.04 5.30 14.36
C GLU A 49 21.44 4.11 13.47
N GLU A 50 22.52 3.38 13.76
CA GLU A 50 22.89 2.21 12.93
C GLU A 50 21.96 1.01 13.17
N ASP A 51 21.43 0.84 14.38
CA ASP A 51 20.56 -0.29 14.72
C ASP A 51 19.11 -0.03 14.27
N SER A 52 18.60 1.20 14.40
CA SER A 52 17.23 1.55 14.00
C SER A 52 17.02 1.54 12.49
N VAL A 53 17.99 2.03 11.71
CA VAL A 53 17.95 1.96 10.23
C VAL A 53 17.88 0.52 9.76
N SER A 54 18.72 -0.36 10.32
CA SER A 54 18.72 -1.77 9.93
C SER A 54 17.40 -2.47 10.30
N GLU A 55 16.77 -2.10 11.41
CA GLU A 55 15.47 -2.66 11.81
C GLU A 55 14.35 -2.28 10.83
N ILE A 56 14.28 -1.01 10.42
CA ILE A 56 13.31 -0.52 9.43
C ILE A 56 13.53 -1.19 8.06
N GLU A 57 14.77 -1.27 7.58
CA GLU A 57 15.10 -1.89 6.29
C GLU A 57 14.75 -3.38 6.27
N ASN A 58 15.07 -4.11 7.35
CA ASN A 58 14.71 -5.52 7.48
C ASN A 58 13.18 -5.72 7.48
N LEU A 59 12.45 -4.85 8.20
CA LEU A 59 10.99 -4.91 8.25
C LEU A 59 10.37 -4.65 6.88
N ALA A 60 10.83 -3.64 6.15
CA ALA A 60 10.37 -3.37 4.78
C ALA A 60 10.67 -4.53 3.82
N GLU A 61 11.85 -5.16 3.94
CA GLU A 61 12.22 -6.34 3.13
C GLU A 61 11.29 -7.54 3.40
N GLU A 62 10.79 -7.72 4.62
CA GLU A 62 9.81 -8.77 4.95
C GLU A 62 8.47 -8.59 4.22
N HIS A 63 8.15 -7.37 3.81
CA HIS A 63 6.96 -7.00 3.04
C HIS A 63 7.22 -6.81 1.54
N ASP A 64 8.42 -7.14 1.06
CA ASP A 64 8.88 -6.93 -0.32
C ASP A 64 8.85 -5.45 -0.76
N LEU A 65 9.08 -4.51 0.17
CA LEU A 65 9.03 -3.06 -0.06
C LEU A 65 10.41 -2.41 -0.06
N GLU A 66 10.59 -1.35 -0.86
CA GLU A 66 11.82 -0.55 -0.87
C GLU A 66 11.63 0.76 -0.09
N VAL A 67 12.39 0.93 1.00
CA VAL A 67 12.37 2.13 1.84
C VAL A 67 13.65 2.97 1.67
N ARG A 68 13.52 4.27 1.87
CA ARG A 68 14.64 5.20 2.06
C ARG A 68 14.60 5.71 3.49
N VAL A 69 15.71 5.60 4.22
CA VAL A 69 15.83 6.09 5.59
C VAL A 69 16.89 7.19 5.63
N GLU A 70 16.52 8.36 6.16
CA GLU A 70 17.39 9.55 6.23
C GLU A 70 17.36 10.18 7.64
N GLU A 71 18.27 11.13 7.90
CA GLU A 71 18.22 11.91 9.15
C GLU A 71 16.92 12.72 9.22
N SER A 72 16.22 12.69 10.35
CA SER A 72 14.92 13.36 10.46
C SER A 72 14.98 14.87 10.19
N SER A 73 14.06 15.33 9.36
CA SER A 73 13.75 16.76 9.15
C SER A 73 12.89 17.36 10.27
N GLY A 74 12.21 16.51 11.04
CA GLY A 74 11.21 16.86 12.06
C GLY A 74 9.86 17.29 11.50
N GLU A 75 9.59 17.03 10.21
CA GLU A 75 8.32 17.36 9.55
C GLU A 75 7.36 16.16 9.46
N ALA A 76 7.88 14.94 9.38
CA ALA A 76 7.10 13.70 9.33
C ALA A 76 6.41 13.39 10.68
N PRO A 77 5.24 12.71 10.67
CA PRO A 77 4.58 12.25 11.88
C PRO A 77 5.43 11.20 12.61
N GLU A 78 5.52 11.28 13.94
CA GLU A 78 6.16 10.24 14.76
C GLU A 78 5.37 8.92 14.66
N ALA A 79 6.07 7.81 14.43
CA ALA A 79 5.50 6.47 14.39
C ALA A 79 6.31 5.49 15.27
N THR A 80 5.63 4.48 15.77
CA THR A 80 6.22 3.30 16.40
C THR A 80 6.58 2.25 15.34
N LEU A 81 7.45 1.30 15.69
CA LEU A 81 7.78 0.19 14.80
C LEU A 81 6.55 -0.67 14.44
N GLU A 82 5.62 -0.83 15.38
CA GLU A 82 4.35 -1.53 15.17
C GLU A 82 3.47 -0.80 14.13
N GLU A 83 3.36 0.54 14.22
CA GLU A 83 2.65 1.35 13.22
C GLU A 83 3.32 1.29 11.84
N LEU A 84 4.66 1.22 11.77
CA LEU A 84 5.39 1.01 10.51
C LEU A 84 5.13 -0.39 9.92
N GLU A 85 5.13 -1.44 10.74
CA GLU A 85 4.84 -2.82 10.32
C GLU A 85 3.42 -2.91 9.74
N GLU A 86 2.44 -2.30 10.41
CA GLU A 86 1.06 -2.25 9.93
C GLU A 86 0.94 -1.49 8.60
N ALA A 87 1.66 -0.38 8.46
CA ALA A 87 1.67 0.44 7.26
C ALA A 87 2.31 -0.28 6.07
N PHE A 88 3.45 -0.93 6.29
CA PHE A 88 4.10 -1.78 5.28
C PHE A 88 3.19 -2.95 4.90
N GLY A 89 2.55 -3.59 5.88
CA GLY A 89 1.57 -4.65 5.64
C GLY A 89 0.38 -4.18 4.79
N LEU A 90 -0.11 -2.96 5.04
CA LEU A 90 -1.18 -2.36 4.26
C LEU A 90 -0.75 -2.08 2.82
N ILE A 91 0.37 -1.37 2.62
CA ILE A 91 0.86 -1.00 1.28
C ILE A 91 1.17 -2.26 0.46
N SER A 92 1.91 -3.21 1.04
CA SER A 92 2.23 -4.49 0.39
C SER A 92 0.98 -5.28 0.00
N SER A 93 -0.09 -5.20 0.79
CA SER A 93 -1.35 -5.88 0.48
C SER A 93 -2.11 -5.20 -0.65
N ILE A 94 -2.19 -3.86 -0.66
CA ILE A 94 -3.01 -3.13 -1.63
C ILE A 94 -2.38 -3.10 -3.04
N ILE A 95 -1.05 -3.01 -3.16
CA ILE A 95 -0.35 -3.02 -4.47
C ILE A 95 -0.50 -4.34 -5.26
N HIS A 96 -1.20 -5.31 -4.69
CA HIS A 96 -1.51 -6.59 -5.31
C HIS A 96 -3.00 -6.75 -5.65
N VAL A 97 -3.82 -5.73 -5.39
CA VAL A 97 -5.26 -5.73 -5.62
C VAL A 97 -5.57 -5.07 -6.95
N GLU A 98 -5.91 -5.88 -7.96
CA GLU A 98 -6.34 -5.35 -9.26
C GLU A 98 -7.69 -4.61 -9.20
N ARG A 99 -8.56 -4.99 -8.25
CA ARG A 99 -9.91 -4.45 -8.12
C ARG A 99 -10.32 -4.32 -6.66
N LEU A 100 -10.64 -3.10 -6.24
CA LEU A 100 -11.04 -2.80 -4.88
C LEU A 100 -12.44 -3.33 -4.58
N GLU A 101 -12.65 -3.76 -3.34
CA GLU A 101 -13.93 -4.29 -2.87
C GLU A 101 -14.83 -3.13 -2.43
N PHE A 102 -16.03 -3.03 -3.01
CA PHE A 102 -17.02 -2.06 -2.58
C PHE A 102 -17.55 -2.40 -1.17
N ILE A 103 -17.57 -1.41 -0.29
CA ILE A 103 -18.09 -1.53 1.08
C ILE A 103 -19.49 -0.92 1.16
N GLU A 104 -19.60 0.38 0.90
CA GLU A 104 -20.84 1.13 1.08
C GLU A 104 -20.88 2.42 0.26
N SER A 105 -22.06 3.05 0.24
CA SER A 105 -22.26 4.39 -0.31
C SER A 105 -23.19 5.19 0.60
N PRO A 106 -22.83 6.43 0.99
CA PRO A 106 -23.72 7.29 1.75
C PRO A 106 -25.05 7.62 1.02
N GLN A 107 -25.07 7.52 -0.32
CA GLN A 107 -26.24 7.77 -1.17
C GLN A 107 -27.00 6.50 -1.56
N GLU A 108 -26.77 5.38 -0.87
CA GLU A 108 -27.49 4.14 -1.13
C GLU A 108 -29.02 4.35 -1.02
N GLY A 109 -29.75 3.94 -2.05
CA GLY A 109 -31.21 4.12 -2.13
C GLY A 109 -31.69 5.54 -2.43
N GLU A 110 -30.79 6.48 -2.72
CA GLU A 110 -31.09 7.88 -3.02
C GLU A 110 -30.95 8.21 -4.53
N VAL A 111 -31.48 7.35 -5.41
CA VAL A 111 -31.43 7.60 -6.86
C VAL A 111 -32.20 8.87 -7.26
N GLU A 112 -31.50 9.79 -7.93
CA GLU A 112 -32.06 10.97 -8.58
C GLU A 112 -31.80 10.91 -10.11
N GLU A 113 -32.39 11.84 -10.87
CA GLU A 113 -32.12 11.96 -12.32
C GLU A 113 -30.66 12.38 -12.58
N SER A 114 -30.06 13.14 -11.65
CA SER A 114 -28.65 13.53 -11.67
C SER A 114 -28.22 13.90 -10.25
N GLY A 115 -26.98 13.64 -9.88
CA GLY A 115 -26.47 13.97 -8.56
C GLY A 115 -24.99 13.66 -8.39
N GLU A 116 -24.55 13.71 -7.14
CA GLU A 116 -23.23 13.27 -6.71
C GLU A 116 -23.37 11.96 -5.96
N ALA A 117 -22.40 11.05 -6.13
CA ALA A 117 -22.34 9.79 -5.41
C ALA A 117 -20.91 9.53 -4.92
N GLU A 118 -20.80 8.81 -3.81
CA GLU A 118 -19.55 8.42 -3.20
C GLU A 118 -19.56 6.91 -2.97
N GLY A 119 -18.54 6.21 -3.46
CA GLY A 119 -18.29 4.80 -3.17
C GLY A 119 -17.13 4.65 -2.20
N HIS A 120 -17.31 3.83 -1.16
CA HIS A 120 -16.26 3.48 -0.21
C HIS A 120 -15.72 2.11 -0.56
N TYR A 121 -14.41 1.99 -0.68
CA TYR A 121 -13.75 0.77 -1.10
C TYR A 121 -12.72 0.31 -0.07
N ALA A 122 -12.66 -0.99 0.16
CA ALA A 122 -11.79 -1.59 1.16
C ALA A 122 -10.32 -1.51 0.73
N VAL A 123 -9.50 -1.02 1.65
CA VAL A 123 -8.04 -1.15 1.60
C VAL A 123 -7.67 -2.23 2.62
N HIS A 124 -7.57 -3.48 2.15
CA HIS A 124 -7.33 -4.61 3.04
C HIS A 124 -5.88 -4.59 3.55
N GLY A 125 -5.71 -4.46 4.87
CA GLY A 125 -4.44 -4.67 5.55
C GLY A 125 -4.21 -6.12 6.00
N ALA A 126 -2.99 -6.42 6.47
CA ALA A 126 -2.60 -7.77 6.87
C ALA A 126 -3.36 -8.31 8.11
N ASP A 127 -3.75 -7.45 9.07
CA ASP A 127 -4.43 -7.89 10.31
C ASP A 127 -5.33 -6.79 10.95
N GLY A 128 -6.51 -6.56 10.37
CA GLY A 128 -7.83 -6.45 11.05
C GLY A 128 -8.16 -5.61 12.30
N GLU A 129 -7.35 -4.67 12.84
CA GLU A 129 -7.78 -3.87 14.02
C GLU A 129 -7.76 -2.33 13.90
N PHE A 130 -7.57 -1.75 12.70
CA PHE A 130 -7.93 -0.36 12.46
C PHE A 130 -9.33 -0.27 11.86
N THR A 131 -10.09 0.75 12.25
CA THR A 131 -11.27 1.19 11.49
C THR A 131 -10.89 1.19 10.02
N ASP A 132 -11.54 0.31 9.25
CA ASP A 132 -11.03 -0.17 7.97
C ASP A 132 -10.58 1.01 7.10
N PRO A 133 -9.29 1.11 6.72
CA PRO A 133 -8.86 2.16 5.83
C PRO A 133 -9.66 2.02 4.53
N VAL A 134 -10.17 3.15 4.05
CA VAL A 134 -11.04 3.20 2.86
C VAL A 134 -10.46 4.12 1.82
N LEU A 135 -10.60 3.69 0.57
CA LEU A 135 -10.44 4.57 -0.57
C LEU A 135 -11.82 5.05 -0.99
N LEU A 136 -12.01 6.36 -0.99
CA LEU A 136 -13.24 7.02 -1.41
C LEU A 136 -13.13 7.36 -2.89
N VAL A 137 -14.17 7.07 -3.66
CA VAL A 137 -14.33 7.57 -5.03
C VAL A 137 -15.60 8.41 -5.09
N ARG A 138 -15.45 9.71 -5.36
CA ARG A 138 -16.56 10.65 -5.55
C ARG A 138 -16.74 10.93 -7.03
N PHE A 139 -17.99 11.03 -7.48
CA PHE A 139 -18.29 11.34 -8.88
C PHE A 139 -19.67 11.99 -9.04
N GLU A 140 -19.84 12.71 -10.14
CA GLU A 140 -21.14 13.22 -10.60
C GLU A 140 -21.75 12.25 -11.61
N TYR A 141 -23.06 12.02 -11.51
CA TYR A 141 -23.81 11.15 -12.41
C TYR A 141 -25.06 11.82 -12.97
N GLU A 142 -25.48 11.36 -14.14
CA GLU A 142 -26.79 11.63 -14.72
C GLU A 142 -27.38 10.33 -15.26
N MET A 143 -28.66 10.08 -15.02
CA MET A 143 -29.39 8.89 -15.46
C MET A 143 -30.12 9.16 -16.78
N GLU A 144 -30.46 8.10 -17.53
CA GLU A 144 -31.31 8.28 -18.71
C GLU A 144 -32.79 8.52 -18.34
N ASP A 145 -33.37 9.58 -18.92
CA ASP A 145 -34.74 10.08 -18.65
C ASP A 145 -35.90 9.13 -19.01
N ASP A 146 -35.63 8.02 -19.70
CA ASP A 146 -36.66 7.18 -20.33
C ASP A 146 -36.32 5.70 -20.20
N VAL A 147 -36.23 5.23 -18.96
CA VAL A 147 -36.44 3.82 -18.67
C VAL A 147 -37.93 3.54 -18.70
N GLU A 148 -38.35 2.65 -19.63
CA GLU A 148 -39.69 2.07 -19.59
C GLU A 148 -40.00 1.60 -18.15
N GLU A 149 -41.25 1.73 -17.67
CA GLU A 149 -41.67 1.37 -16.29
C GLU A 149 -41.26 -0.07 -15.85
N ASP A 150 -40.79 -0.91 -16.78
CA ASP A 150 -40.31 -2.27 -16.58
C ASP A 150 -38.80 -2.42 -16.33
N VAL A 151 -37.99 -1.35 -16.41
CA VAL A 151 -36.53 -1.43 -16.17
C VAL A 151 -36.22 -1.25 -14.69
N ARG A 152 -35.58 -2.27 -14.09
CA ARG A 152 -35.23 -2.28 -12.66
C ARG A 152 -34.05 -1.39 -12.29
N HIS A 153 -33.14 -1.12 -13.23
CA HIS A 153 -31.93 -0.34 -13.03
C HIS A 153 -31.75 0.63 -14.21
N PRO A 154 -32.04 1.93 -14.06
CA PRO A 154 -31.78 2.90 -15.11
C PRO A 154 -30.29 2.95 -15.45
N PRO A 155 -29.89 3.03 -16.73
CA PRO A 155 -28.49 3.17 -17.07
C PRO A 155 -27.99 4.59 -16.74
N PHE A 156 -26.70 4.69 -16.42
CA PHE A 156 -25.99 5.96 -16.39
C PHE A 156 -25.98 6.56 -17.79
N ARG A 157 -26.47 7.79 -17.91
CA ARG A 157 -26.30 8.62 -19.09
C ARG A 157 -24.86 9.09 -19.20
N ASP A 158 -24.35 9.66 -18.12
CA ASP A 158 -23.00 10.23 -18.03
C ASP A 158 -22.46 10.07 -16.61
N ILE A 159 -21.13 9.99 -16.50
CA ILE A 159 -20.40 9.96 -15.23
C ILE A 159 -19.17 10.82 -15.41
N THR A 160 -19.00 11.83 -14.56
CA THR A 160 -17.95 12.83 -14.69
C THR A 160 -17.40 13.25 -13.34
N ASN A 161 -16.33 14.07 -13.34
CA ASN A 161 -15.73 14.66 -12.15
C ASN A 161 -15.40 13.63 -11.07
N GLY A 162 -14.79 12.52 -11.49
CA GLY A 162 -14.25 11.52 -10.57
C GLY A 162 -13.10 12.12 -9.76
N GLU A 163 -13.09 11.87 -8.45
CA GLU A 163 -12.00 12.21 -7.53
C GLU A 163 -11.80 11.07 -6.53
N THR A 164 -10.56 10.82 -6.13
CA THR A 164 -10.22 9.83 -5.10
C THR A 164 -9.68 10.47 -3.83
N GLU A 165 -9.96 9.87 -2.68
CA GLU A 165 -9.41 10.28 -1.39
C GLU A 165 -9.17 9.05 -0.52
N PHE A 166 -7.96 8.91 0.01
CA PHE A 166 -7.66 7.87 0.99
C PHE A 166 -7.97 8.35 2.41
N THR A 167 -8.71 7.54 3.17
CA THR A 167 -8.98 7.76 4.59
C THR A 167 -8.38 6.60 5.38
N GLY A 168 -7.27 6.87 6.07
CA GLY A 168 -6.52 5.85 6.81
C GLY A 168 -5.50 6.45 7.79
N PRO A 169 -4.42 5.72 8.13
CA PRO A 169 -3.34 6.22 8.99
C PRO A 169 -2.71 7.51 8.45
N GLU A 170 -2.37 8.46 9.33
CA GLU A 170 -1.84 9.78 8.96
C GLU A 170 -0.48 9.73 8.23
N LEU A 171 0.23 8.60 8.34
CA LEU A 171 1.54 8.37 7.74
C LEU A 171 1.46 7.86 6.28
N ILE A 172 0.28 7.48 5.78
CA ILE A 172 0.07 6.97 4.41
C ILE A 172 -0.77 7.95 3.62
N GLU A 173 -0.35 8.24 2.39
CA GLU A 173 -1.07 9.07 1.44
C GLU A 173 -1.19 8.34 0.09
N TRP A 174 -2.32 8.54 -0.59
CA TRP A 174 -2.50 8.16 -2.00
C TRP A 174 -2.38 9.42 -2.85
N GLU A 175 -1.38 9.46 -3.73
CA GLU A 175 -1.26 10.53 -4.73
C GLU A 175 -1.76 10.02 -6.08
N GLU A 176 -2.99 10.43 -6.44
CA GLU A 176 -3.57 10.10 -7.74
C GLU A 176 -2.86 10.87 -8.87
N SER A 177 -2.35 10.14 -9.85
CA SER A 177 -1.77 10.72 -11.07
C SER A 177 -2.76 10.74 -12.23
N HIS A 178 -3.69 9.79 -12.27
CA HIS A 178 -4.71 9.66 -13.28
C HIS A 178 -5.94 8.93 -12.74
N LEU A 179 -7.12 9.40 -13.13
CA LEU A 179 -8.39 8.70 -12.97
C LEU A 179 -9.16 8.73 -14.30
N GLU A 180 -9.49 7.54 -14.78
CA GLU A 180 -10.37 7.32 -15.90
C GLU A 180 -11.73 6.79 -15.41
N VAL A 181 -12.80 7.38 -15.91
CA VAL A 181 -14.18 7.00 -15.56
C VAL A 181 -14.90 6.52 -16.81
N GLN A 182 -15.49 5.33 -16.74
CA GLN A 182 -16.27 4.74 -17.82
C GLN A 182 -17.56 4.11 -17.33
N SER A 183 -18.49 3.87 -18.26
CA SER A 183 -19.71 3.10 -17.98
C SER A 183 -19.64 1.74 -18.65
N THR A 184 -19.89 0.68 -17.87
CA THR A 184 -19.86 -0.72 -18.31
C THR A 184 -21.19 -1.42 -17.98
N GLY A 185 -21.33 -2.70 -18.36
CA GLY A 185 -22.52 -3.51 -18.06
C GLY A 185 -23.82 -2.89 -18.58
N ASP A 186 -23.91 -2.62 -19.89
CA ASP A 186 -25.04 -1.88 -20.48
C ASP A 186 -25.27 -0.48 -19.84
N ARG A 187 -24.18 0.11 -19.32
CA ARG A 187 -24.12 1.40 -18.59
C ARG A 187 -24.77 1.38 -17.21
N THR A 188 -24.93 0.21 -16.59
CA THR A 188 -25.44 0.10 -15.21
C THR A 188 -24.33 0.03 -14.15
N ILE A 189 -23.06 0.11 -14.57
CA ILE A 189 -21.89 0.13 -13.68
C ILE A 189 -21.02 1.31 -14.09
N ALA A 190 -20.67 2.15 -13.13
CA ALA A 190 -19.57 3.10 -13.25
C ALA A 190 -18.28 2.35 -12.89
N GLU A 191 -17.33 2.28 -13.82
CA GLU A 191 -16.01 1.69 -13.59
C GLU A 191 -14.98 2.82 -13.53
N PHE A 192 -14.15 2.77 -12.51
CA PHE A 192 -13.06 3.70 -12.24
C PHE A 192 -11.74 2.95 -12.40
N TYR A 193 -10.85 3.48 -13.22
CA TYR A 193 -9.47 3.02 -13.32
C TYR A 193 -8.56 4.15 -12.86
N ALA A 194 -7.74 3.89 -11.84
CA ALA A 194 -6.82 4.87 -11.31
C ALA A 194 -5.37 4.38 -11.40
N GLU A 195 -4.48 5.32 -11.67
CA GLU A 195 -3.02 5.17 -11.60
C GLU A 195 -2.47 6.20 -10.63
N GLY A 196 -1.55 5.80 -9.75
CA GLY A 196 -0.97 6.72 -8.76
C GLY A 196 0.16 6.07 -7.97
N GLU A 197 0.47 6.66 -6.82
CA GLU A 197 1.54 6.20 -5.95
C GLU A 197 1.08 6.25 -4.48
N TRP A 198 1.41 5.19 -3.75
CA TRP A 198 1.30 5.15 -2.30
C TRP A 198 2.56 5.74 -1.70
N HIS A 199 2.38 6.78 -0.89
CA HIS A 199 3.45 7.43 -0.15
C HIS A 199 3.34 7.08 1.32
N LEU A 200 4.48 6.73 1.93
CA LEU A 200 4.62 6.64 3.38
C LEU A 200 5.71 7.61 3.83
N SER A 201 5.40 8.40 4.86
CA SER A 201 6.34 9.30 5.51
C SER A 201 6.15 9.27 7.02
N ALA A 202 7.19 8.88 7.76
CA ALA A 202 7.13 8.76 9.22
C ALA A 202 8.50 8.98 9.87
N GLU A 203 8.52 9.41 11.14
CA GLU A 203 9.73 9.48 11.97
C GLU A 203 9.75 8.34 13.00
N TYR A 204 10.84 7.56 13.02
CA TYR A 204 11.10 6.52 14.02
C TYR A 204 12.49 6.72 14.63
N GLU A 205 12.54 6.92 15.95
CA GLU A 205 13.77 7.13 16.74
C GLU A 205 14.74 8.19 16.15
N GLY A 206 14.22 9.25 15.53
CA GLY A 206 15.01 10.33 14.94
C GLY A 206 15.49 10.07 13.51
N ALA A 207 15.08 8.96 12.90
CA ALA A 207 15.24 8.69 11.48
C ALA A 207 13.90 8.89 10.75
N GLU A 208 13.93 9.50 9.58
CA GLU A 208 12.76 9.67 8.72
C GLU A 208 12.73 8.56 7.67
N VAL A 209 11.58 7.88 7.58
CA VAL A 209 11.32 6.73 6.73
C VAL A 209 10.41 7.18 5.60
N HIS A 210 10.86 6.95 4.37
CA HIS A 210 10.12 7.23 3.16
C HIS A 210 9.93 5.96 2.33
N LEU A 211 8.73 5.78 1.80
CA LEU A 211 8.42 4.78 0.81
C LEU A 211 7.49 5.37 -0.25
N GLU A 212 7.72 4.94 -1.49
CA GLU A 212 7.02 5.37 -2.70
C GLU A 212 6.76 4.11 -3.53
N GLU A 213 5.50 3.67 -3.63
CA GLU A 213 5.12 2.47 -4.39
C GLU A 213 4.02 2.78 -5.41
N PRO A 214 4.31 2.68 -6.72
CA PRO A 214 3.31 2.92 -7.75
C PRO A 214 2.27 1.81 -7.77
N ASP A 215 1.01 2.18 -8.04
CA ASP A 215 -0.10 1.23 -8.06
C ASP A 215 -1.15 1.58 -9.12
N GLU A 216 -1.90 0.57 -9.52
CA GLU A 216 -3.03 0.67 -10.43
C GLU A 216 -4.18 -0.23 -9.97
N TRP A 217 -5.38 0.35 -9.89
CA TRP A 217 -6.56 -0.38 -9.41
C TRP A 217 -7.83 -0.03 -10.19
N LEU A 218 -8.79 -0.96 -10.13
CA LEU A 218 -10.15 -0.78 -10.63
C LEU A 218 -11.15 -0.72 -9.48
N ALA A 219 -12.20 0.08 -9.63
CA ALA A 219 -13.33 0.10 -8.71
C ALA A 219 -14.64 0.16 -9.50
N ASP A 220 -15.64 -0.60 -9.06
CA ASP A 220 -16.98 -0.58 -9.66
C ASP A 220 -17.98 0.06 -8.70
N PHE A 221 -18.87 0.87 -9.25
CA PHE A 221 -20.05 1.38 -8.57
C PHE A 221 -21.30 1.02 -9.37
N PRO A 222 -22.10 0.04 -8.92
CA PRO A 222 -23.29 -0.39 -9.65
C PRO A 222 -24.49 0.51 -9.33
N VAL A 223 -25.34 0.77 -10.33
CA VAL A 223 -26.60 1.52 -10.18
C VAL A 223 -27.50 0.93 -9.09
N SER A 224 -27.45 -0.39 -8.86
CA SER A 224 -28.25 -1.05 -7.83
C SER A 224 -28.05 -0.46 -6.44
N VAL A 225 -26.86 0.08 -6.14
CA VAL A 225 -26.56 0.80 -4.90
C VAL A 225 -27.43 2.06 -4.79
N LEU A 226 -27.45 2.92 -5.80
CA LEU A 226 -28.30 4.13 -5.79
C LEU A 226 -29.79 3.80 -5.74
N VAL A 227 -30.21 2.70 -6.38
CA VAL A 227 -31.61 2.26 -6.34
C VAL A 227 -31.96 1.61 -4.98
N GLY A 228 -30.98 1.22 -4.18
CA GLY A 228 -31.18 0.59 -2.87
C GLY A 228 -31.75 -0.82 -2.98
N VAL A 229 -31.35 -1.56 -4.03
CA VAL A 229 -31.76 -2.96 -4.21
C VAL A 229 -30.66 -3.83 -3.59
N GLU A 230 -30.95 -4.42 -2.43
CA GLU A 230 -30.14 -5.51 -1.87
C GLU A 230 -29.98 -6.63 -2.91
N GLU A 231 -28.77 -7.14 -3.10
CA GLU A 231 -28.46 -8.24 -4.03
C GLU A 231 -29.21 -9.56 -3.73
#